data_AF-A0A535IYP3-F1
#
_entry.id   AF-A0A535IYP3-F1
#
_cell.length_a   1.000
_cell.length_b   1.000
_cell.length_c   1.000
_cell.angle_alpha   90.00
_cell.angle_beta   90.00
_cell.angle_gamma   90.00
#
_symmetry.space_group_name_H-M   'P 1'
#
loop_
_entity.id
_entity.type
_entity.pdbx_description
1 polymer ?
#
loop_
_entity_poly.entity_id
_entity_poly.type
_entity_poly.pdbx_seq_one_letter_code
_entity_poly.pdbx_strand_id
1 'polypeptide(L)' 'MYQNKSPEFVRDTPYNVAVVQLEEGPRMMSNIVETDPAELRVDLPVTVVFDAVNDDIHLPRFKAL' A
#
# COMPACT_ATOMS: atom_id res chain seq x y z
N MET A 1 -18.64 1.00 1.44
CA MET A 1 -17.36 0.42 0.98
C MET A 1 -17.55 -0.04 -0.45
N TYR A 2 -17.41 0.88 -1.41
CA TYR A 2 -17.65 0.62 -2.84
C TYR A 2 -16.31 0.27 -3.48
N GLN A 3 -15.93 -0.99 -3.39
CA GLN A 3 -14.71 -1.47 -4.03
C GLN A 3 -14.99 -1.57 -5.53
N ASN A 4 -14.26 -0.80 -6.33
CA ASN A 4 -14.23 -0.99 -7.77
C ASN A 4 -13.65 -2.39 -8.04
N LYS A 5 -14.50 -3.39 -8.25
CA LYS A 5 -14.12 -4.77 -8.57
C LYS A 5 -13.72 -4.86 -10.06
N SER A 6 -12.76 -4.06 -10.50
CA SER A 6 -12.15 -4.31 -11.80
C SER A 6 -11.58 -5.73 -11.77
N PRO A 7 -11.90 -6.60 -12.73
CA PRO A 7 -11.49 -8.01 -12.71
C PRO A 7 -10.00 -8.20 -12.45
N GLU A 8 -9.17 -7.30 -12.97
CA GLU A 8 -7.72 -7.28 -12.77
C GLU A 8 -7.26 -7.20 -11.30
N PHE A 9 -8.03 -6.60 -10.38
CA PHE A 9 -7.64 -6.44 -8.97
C PHE A 9 -8.28 -7.47 -8.02
N VAL A 10 -9.11 -8.37 -8.54
CA VAL A 10 -9.81 -9.38 -7.72
C VAL A 10 -8.83 -10.38 -7.09
N ARG A 11 -7.70 -10.64 -7.75
CA ARG A 11 -6.67 -11.53 -7.20
C ARG A 11 -5.91 -10.92 -6.02
N ASP A 12 -5.92 -9.60 -5.91
CA ASP A 12 -5.19 -8.86 -4.88
C ASP A 12 -6.07 -8.58 -3.64
N THR A 13 -7.30 -9.11 -3.60
CA THR A 13 -8.17 -8.95 -2.45
C THR A 13 -7.79 -9.91 -1.31
N PRO A 14 -7.73 -9.46 -0.03
CA PRO A 14 -7.96 -8.08 0.44
C PRO A 14 -6.76 -7.15 0.19
N TYR A 15 -7.02 -5.95 -0.34
CA TYR A 15 -6.03 -4.86 -0.42
C TYR A 15 -6.56 -3.61 0.28
N ASN A 16 -5.66 -2.83 0.86
CA ASN A 16 -5.96 -1.50 1.41
C ASN A 16 -5.59 -0.40 0.40
N VAL A 17 -6.11 0.80 0.60
CA VAL A 17 -5.62 2.01 -0.08
C VAL A 17 -5.25 2.99 1.02
N ALA A 18 -3.99 3.39 1.07
CA ALA A 18 -3.43 4.25 2.10
C ALA A 18 -2.94 5.56 1.49
N VAL A 19 -3.11 6.65 2.23
CA VAL A 19 -2.43 7.93 1.97
C VAL A 19 -1.33 8.06 3.00
N VAL A 20 -0.09 7.89 2.59
CA VAL A 20 1.08 7.94 3.46
C VAL A 20 1.65 9.35 3.47
N GLN A 21 1.81 9.92 4.67
CA GLN A 21 2.52 11.17 4.89
C GLN A 21 4.02 10.87 5.00
N LEU A 22 4.81 11.34 4.04
CA LEU A 22 6.26 11.18 4.06
C LEU A 22 6.89 12.24 4.98
N GLU A 23 8.04 11.91 5.57
CA GLU A 23 8.77 12.81 6.49
C GLU A 23 9.21 14.10 5.80
N GLU A 24 9.48 14.04 4.49
CA GLU A 24 9.84 15.19 3.66
C GLU A 24 8.65 16.15 3.41
N GLY A 25 7.43 15.77 3.82
CA GLY A 25 6.22 16.60 3.68
C GLY A 25 5.18 16.20 2.62
N PRO A 26 5.49 15.52 1.49
CA PRO A 26 4.46 15.14 0.53
C PRO A 26 3.62 13.95 1.01
N ARG A 27 2.44 13.79 0.39
CA ARG A 27 1.56 12.63 0.59
C ARG A 27 1.55 11.74 -0.63
N MET A 28 1.65 10.44 -0.43
CA MET A 28 1.63 9.42 -1.48
C MET A 28 0.46 8.47 -1.30
N MET A 29 -0.30 8.23 -2.36
CA MET A 29 -1.31 7.17 -2.38
C MET A 29 -0.66 5.86 -2.79
N SER A 30 -0.74 4.84 -1.94
CA SER A 30 -0.17 3.50 -2.18
C SER A 30 -0.87 2.45 -1.31
N ASN A 31 -0.27 1.27 -1.15
CA ASN A 31 -0.74 0.20 -0.27
C ASN A 31 0.27 -0.06 0.85
N ILE A 32 -0.24 -0.48 2.00
CA ILE A 32 0.55 -1.09 3.07
C ILE A 32 0.53 -2.61 2.86
N VAL A 33 1.68 -3.22 2.65
CA VAL A 33 1.88 -4.65 2.41
C VAL A 33 2.61 -5.30 3.57
N GLU A 34 2.68 -6.63 3.59
CA GLU A 34 3.37 -7.40 4.64
C GLU A 34 2.89 -7.03 6.06
N THR A 35 1.61 -6.68 6.21
CA THR A 35 1.02 -6.26 7.49
C THR A 35 -0.37 -6.85 7.61
N ASP A 36 -0.73 -7.35 8.80
CA ASP A 36 -2.08 -7.84 9.05
C ASP A 36 -3.09 -6.68 8.91
N PRO A 37 -4.16 -6.82 8.09
CA PRO A 37 -5.19 -5.79 7.98
C PRO A 37 -5.78 -5.32 9.31
N ALA A 38 -5.79 -6.17 10.35
CA ALA A 38 -6.27 -5.81 11.68
C ALA A 38 -5.33 -4.83 12.43
N GLU A 39 -4.07 -4.74 12.04
CA GLU A 39 -3.08 -3.81 12.62
C GLU A 39 -3.10 -2.43 11.95
N LEU A 40 -3.75 -2.31 10.79
CA LEU A 40 -3.85 -1.06 10.06
C LEU A 40 -4.66 -0.03 10.85
N ARG A 41 -4.01 1.09 11.14
CA ARG A 41 -4.59 2.24 11.83
C ARG A 41 -4.00 3.54 11.31
N VAL A 42 -4.71 4.64 11.51
CA VAL A 42 -4.17 5.98 11.24
C VAL A 42 -2.92 6.20 12.10
N ASP A 43 -1.95 6.93 11.55
CA ASP A 43 -0.65 7.20 12.17
C ASP A 43 0.16 5.94 12.53
N LEU A 44 -0.06 4.83 11.81
CA LEU A 44 0.85 3.68 11.85
C LEU A 44 2.19 4.07 11.19
N PRO A 45 3.32 3.99 11.90
CA PRO A 45 4.64 4.23 11.30
C PRO A 45 4.92 3.18 10.22
N VAL A 46 5.41 3.63 9.06
CA VAL A 46 5.67 2.76 7.92
C VAL A 46 7.00 3.11 7.26
N THR A 47 7.57 2.13 6.55
CA THR A 47 8.75 2.31 5.71
C THR A 47 8.47 1.86 4.28
N VAL A 48 9.17 2.47 3.32
CA VAL A 48 9.01 2.15 1.89
C VAL A 48 9.63 0.79 1.57
N VAL A 49 8.94 0.03 0.73
CA VAL A 49 9.44 -1.16 0.04
C VAL A 49 9.18 -1.02 -1.45
N PHE A 50 10.09 -1.54 -2.27
CA PHE A 50 9.95 -1.50 -3.73
C PHE A 50 9.51 -2.87 -4.22
N ASP A 51 8.25 -2.95 -4.63
CA ASP A 51 7.61 -4.16 -5.15
C ASP A 51 7.90 -4.29 -6.64
N ALA A 52 8.63 -5.32 -7.04
CA ALA A 52 8.97 -5.60 -8.43
C ALA A 52 7.74 -6.20 -9.14
N VAL A 53 7.01 -5.38 -9.90
CA VAL A 53 5.85 -5.85 -10.66
C VAL A 53 6.25 -6.58 -11.94
N ASN A 54 7.45 -6.29 -12.44
CA ASN A 54 8.18 -7.01 -13.48
C ASN A 54 9.67 -6.62 -13.41
N ASP A 55 10.47 -7.13 -14.35
CA ASP A 55 11.93 -6.92 -14.37
C ASP A 55 12.34 -5.44 -14.50
N ASP A 56 11.48 -4.59 -15.08
CA ASP A 56 11.78 -3.19 -15.39
C ASP A 56 11.12 -2.19 -14.43
N ILE A 57 10.00 -2.57 -13.81
CA ILE A 57 9.14 -1.64 -13.05
C ILE A 57 9.06 -2.08 -11.59
N HIS A 58 9.40 -1.13 -10.71
CA HIS A 58 9.29 -1.29 -9.26
C HIS A 58 8.35 -0.22 -8.70
N LEU A 59 7.29 -0.66 -8.03
CA LEU A 59 6.31 0.24 -7.42
C LEU A 59 6.66 0.51 -5.95
N PRO A 60 6.65 1.78 -5.50
CA PRO A 60 6.79 2.09 -4.09
C PRO A 60 5.52 1.68 -3.34
N ARG A 61 5.67 0.72 -2.43
CA ARG A 61 4.67 0.35 -1.42
C ARG A 61 5.24 0.59 -0.03
N PHE A 62 4.44 0.36 0.99
CA PHE A 62 4.84 0.61 2.38
C PHE A 62 4.60 -0.62 3.23
N LYS A 63 5.32 -0.76 4.34
CA LYS A 63 5.01 -1.78 5.36
C LYS A 63 5.16 -1.19 6.75
N ALA A 64 4.50 -1.79 7.73
CA ALA A 64 4.68 -1.42 9.13
C ALA A 64 6.17 -1.45 9.53
N LEU A 65 6.59 -0.43 10.26
CA LEU A 65 7.90 -0.37 10.91
C LEU A 65 7.97 -1.27 12.15
#